data_AF-A0A7J9E225-F1
#
_entry.id   AF-A0A7J9E225-F1
#
_cell.length_a   1.000
_cell.length_b   1.000
_cell.length_c   1.000
_cell.angle_alpha   90.00
_cell.angle_beta   90.00
_cell.angle_gamma   90.00
#
_symmetry.space_group_name_H-M   'P 1'
#
loop_
_entity.id
_entity.type
_entity.pdbx_description
1 polymer ?
#
loop_
_entity_poly.entity_id
_entity_poly.type
_entity_poly.pdbx_seq_one_letter_code
_entity_poly.pdbx_strand_id
1 'polypeptide(L)'
;MSVLPSSGSATYMDSGNQNPDTFNNFFERWLVEQNQHLRELVAASRQQSSVDEQSLRCLVQRVLDHYEHYYKAKAKWGKQDVLAMLSPSWISKFEDAFLWIGGWRPSIAFHLLYSKSGMQLEDQLDELIRGMGRGDLGDLSPTQLSRINELQTKTIREEKEISEKMAKHQESVADSSMVELSHLVSEMMRKGDEDGVDVEKDKVESAMESKEEGLKEILLR
;
A
#
# COMPACT_ATOMS: atom_id res chain seq x y z
N MET A 1 -13.62 -27.54 -7.62
CA MET A 1 -15.03 -27.86 -7.32
C MET A 1 -15.15 -28.14 -5.84
N SER A 2 -15.80 -27.24 -5.08
CA SER A 2 -16.49 -27.52 -3.82
C SER A 2 -17.48 -26.37 -3.60
N VAL A 3 -18.76 -26.71 -3.67
CA VAL A 3 -19.93 -25.84 -3.48
C VAL A 3 -20.56 -26.12 -2.12
N LEU A 4 -21.31 -25.12 -1.62
CA LEU A 4 -22.50 -25.14 -0.72
C LEU A 4 -22.32 -24.45 0.65
N PRO A 5 -23.39 -23.89 1.28
CA PRO A 5 -24.68 -23.43 0.73
C PRO A 5 -25.14 -22.04 1.22
N SER A 6 -26.22 -21.58 0.56
CA SER A 6 -27.01 -20.36 0.74
C SER A 6 -27.85 -20.33 2.03
N SER A 7 -27.99 -19.15 2.63
CA SER A 7 -29.17 -18.74 3.40
C SER A 7 -29.66 -17.41 2.83
N GLY A 8 -30.88 -17.42 2.26
CA GLY A 8 -31.50 -16.28 1.62
C GLY A 8 -32.34 -15.45 2.59
N SER A 9 -32.34 -14.13 2.35
CA SER A 9 -33.33 -13.19 2.87
C SER A 9 -33.63 -12.14 1.79
N ALA A 10 -34.86 -12.19 1.30
CA ALA A 10 -35.66 -11.17 0.61
C ALA A 10 -34.95 -10.06 -0.20
N THR A 11 -34.95 -10.19 -1.53
CA THR A 11 -34.73 -9.11 -2.50
C THR A 11 -35.91 -8.14 -2.51
N TYR A 12 -35.72 -6.94 -1.98
CA TYR A 12 -36.39 -5.75 -2.51
C TYR A 12 -35.63 -5.30 -3.76
N MET A 13 -36.37 -5.07 -4.84
CA MET A 13 -35.84 -4.45 -6.04
C MET A 13 -35.47 -3.01 -5.73
N ASP A 14 -34.19 -2.67 -5.87
CA ASP A 14 -33.76 -1.31 -6.14
C ASP A 14 -32.98 -1.30 -7.46
N SER A 15 -33.57 -0.63 -8.43
CA SER A 15 -33.05 -0.46 -9.79
C SER A 15 -32.26 0.83 -9.82
N GLY A 16 -30.98 0.74 -9.50
CA GLY A 16 -30.02 1.83 -9.59
C GLY A 16 -28.62 1.25 -9.66
N ASN A 17 -28.20 0.79 -10.84
CA ASN A 17 -26.87 0.24 -11.10
C ASN A 17 -25.81 1.34 -11.03
N GLN A 18 -25.46 1.76 -9.82
CA GLN A 18 -24.18 2.32 -9.47
C GLN A 18 -23.69 1.48 -8.29
N ASN A 19 -23.01 0.37 -8.59
CA ASN A 19 -22.12 -0.20 -7.59
C ASN A 19 -21.23 0.97 -7.12
N PRO A 20 -21.21 1.34 -5.83
CA PRO A 20 -20.31 2.38 -5.37
C PRO A 20 -18.91 1.99 -5.88
N ASP A 21 -18.26 2.88 -6.63
CA ASP A 21 -16.90 2.64 -7.11
C ASP A 21 -16.07 2.29 -5.88
N THR A 22 -15.72 1.02 -5.67
CA THR A 22 -14.91 0.60 -4.51
C THR A 22 -13.43 0.82 -4.82
N PHE A 23 -12.60 0.94 -3.78
CA PHE A 23 -11.16 0.96 -3.99
C PHE A 23 -10.67 -0.30 -4.72
N ASN A 24 -11.28 -1.45 -4.47
CA ASN A 24 -10.99 -2.69 -5.19
C ASN A 24 -11.21 -2.53 -6.72
N ASN A 25 -12.40 -2.06 -7.13
CA ASN A 25 -12.69 -1.84 -8.55
C ASN A 25 -11.77 -0.79 -9.18
N PHE A 26 -11.34 0.21 -8.41
CA PHE A 26 -10.32 1.16 -8.84
C PHE A 26 -8.95 0.48 -9.00
N PHE A 27 -8.51 -0.30 -8.01
CA PHE A 27 -7.22 -0.97 -7.98
C PHE A 27 -7.06 -1.97 -9.13
N GLU A 28 -8.08 -2.77 -9.41
CA GLU A 28 -8.09 -3.72 -10.53
C GLU A 28 -7.92 -3.01 -11.88
N ARG A 29 -8.67 -1.92 -12.10
CA ARG A 29 -8.52 -1.09 -13.32
C ARG A 29 -7.11 -0.49 -13.41
N TRP A 30 -6.63 0.07 -12.31
CA TRP A 30 -5.30 0.65 -12.23
C TRP A 30 -4.20 -0.37 -12.53
N LEU A 31 -4.36 -1.62 -12.07
CA LEU A 31 -3.41 -2.72 -12.31
C LEU A 31 -3.35 -3.12 -13.78
N VAL A 32 -4.48 -3.13 -14.48
CA VAL A 32 -4.53 -3.40 -15.94
C VAL A 32 -3.73 -2.34 -16.71
N GLU A 33 -3.95 -1.06 -16.40
CA GLU A 33 -3.23 0.05 -17.01
C GLU A 33 -1.73 0.01 -16.68
N GLN A 34 -1.38 -0.33 -15.43
CA GLN A 34 0.02 -0.48 -15.04
C GLN A 34 0.73 -1.61 -15.80
N ASN A 35 0.05 -2.73 -16.03
CA ASN A 35 0.59 -3.83 -16.85
C ASN A 35 0.77 -3.42 -18.32
N GLN A 36 -0.09 -2.55 -18.85
CA GLN A 36 0.09 -1.98 -20.18
C GLN A 36 1.32 -1.06 -20.23
N HIS A 37 1.48 -0.16 -19.26
CA HIS A 37 2.67 0.69 -19.14
C HIS A 37 3.96 -0.12 -19.01
N LEU A 38 3.94 -1.19 -18.22
CA LEU A 38 5.09 -2.09 -18.07
C LEU A 38 5.48 -2.74 -19.41
N ARG A 39 4.50 -3.24 -20.18
CA ARG A 39 4.76 -3.82 -21.51
C ARG A 39 5.40 -2.81 -22.46
N GLU A 40 4.94 -1.56 -22.43
CA GLU A 40 5.51 -0.49 -23.25
C GLU A 40 6.93 -0.12 -22.83
N LEU A 41 7.20 -0.02 -21.53
CA LEU A 41 8.56 0.22 -21.01
C LEU A 41 9.53 -0.91 -21.39
N VAL A 42 9.08 -2.17 -21.31
CA VAL A 42 9.88 -3.33 -21.73
C VAL A 42 10.11 -3.34 -23.24
N ALA A 43 9.13 -2.95 -24.06
CA ALA A 43 9.31 -2.83 -25.49
C ALA A 43 10.32 -1.73 -25.84
N ALA A 44 10.21 -0.56 -25.21
CA ALA A 44 11.11 0.56 -25.40
C ALA A 44 12.55 0.21 -24.97
N SER A 45 12.72 -0.51 -23.85
CA SER A 45 14.06 -0.90 -23.36
C SER A 45 14.76 -1.93 -24.25
N ARG A 46 14.04 -2.68 -25.08
CA ARG A 46 14.62 -3.60 -26.07
C ARG A 46 15.02 -2.90 -27.38
N GLN A 47 14.49 -1.70 -27.61
CA GLN A 47 14.65 -0.93 -28.85
C GLN A 47 15.58 0.30 -28.64
N GLN A 48 16.53 0.22 -27.70
CA GLN A 48 17.38 1.33 -27.23
C GLN A 48 18.01 2.20 -28.34
N SER A 49 18.26 1.65 -29.54
CA SER A 49 18.86 2.36 -30.66
C SER A 49 17.86 3.05 -31.62
N SER A 50 16.56 2.83 -31.47
CA SER A 50 15.53 3.36 -32.39
C SER A 50 14.43 4.18 -31.72
N VAL A 51 14.40 4.24 -30.38
CA VAL A 51 13.37 4.98 -29.64
C VAL A 51 13.80 6.43 -29.47
N ASP A 52 12.93 7.34 -29.91
CA ASP A 52 13.08 8.76 -29.70
C ASP A 52 13.06 9.11 -28.19
N GLU A 53 14.04 9.89 -27.75
CA GLU A 53 14.21 10.26 -26.34
C GLU A 53 12.99 11.01 -25.79
N GLN A 54 12.37 11.86 -26.62
CA GLN A 54 11.17 12.60 -26.21
C GLN A 54 10.00 11.64 -25.96
N SER A 55 9.81 10.65 -26.83
CA SER A 55 8.81 9.59 -26.66
C SER A 55 9.05 8.77 -25.38
N LEU A 56 10.30 8.44 -25.06
CA LEU A 56 10.66 7.75 -23.82
C LEU A 56 10.34 8.61 -22.58
N ARG A 57 10.66 9.90 -22.60
CA ARG A 57 10.32 10.84 -21.52
C ARG A 57 8.82 10.95 -21.30
N CYS A 58 8.03 11.01 -22.39
CA CYS A 58 6.57 11.00 -22.30
C CYS A 58 6.03 9.70 -21.68
N LEU A 59 6.60 8.54 -22.06
CA LEU A 59 6.21 7.25 -21.48
C LEU A 59 6.53 7.19 -19.97
N VAL A 60 7.73 7.64 -19.57
CA VAL A 60 8.13 7.71 -18.16
C VAL A 60 7.21 8.65 -17.37
N GLN A 61 6.90 9.83 -17.91
CA GLN A 61 5.98 10.77 -17.27
C GLN A 61 4.59 10.15 -17.07
N ARG A 62 4.05 9.46 -18.08
CA ARG A 62 2.75 8.80 -17.97
C ARG A 62 2.73 7.72 -16.89
N VAL A 63 3.84 6.99 -16.72
CA VAL A 63 3.97 6.01 -15.63
C VAL A 63 3.99 6.71 -14.27
N LEU A 64 4.72 7.82 -14.13
CA LEU A 64 4.77 8.60 -12.90
C LEU A 64 3.39 9.16 -12.54
N ASP A 65 2.69 9.75 -13.50
CA ASP A 65 1.33 10.28 -13.33
C ASP A 65 0.36 9.17 -12.90
N HIS A 66 0.53 7.95 -13.44
CA HIS A 66 -0.26 6.77 -13.08
C HIS A 66 -0.06 6.37 -11.61
N TYR A 67 1.19 6.34 -11.13
CA TYR A 67 1.48 6.07 -9.72
C TYR A 67 1.01 7.20 -8.80
N GLU A 68 1.14 8.46 -9.22
CA GLU A 68 0.60 9.60 -8.46
C GLU A 68 -0.92 9.48 -8.32
N HIS A 69 -1.62 9.08 -9.39
CA HIS A 69 -3.06 8.82 -9.36
C HIS A 69 -3.43 7.74 -8.34
N TYR A 70 -2.68 6.64 -8.30
CA TYR A 70 -2.86 5.58 -7.30
C TYR A 70 -2.73 6.09 -5.87
N TYR A 71 -1.66 6.82 -5.54
CA TYR A 71 -1.47 7.32 -4.18
C TYR A 71 -2.49 8.39 -3.79
N LYS A 72 -2.94 9.24 -4.72
CA LYS A 72 -4.05 10.17 -4.49
C LYS A 72 -5.36 9.44 -4.18
N ALA A 73 -5.69 8.41 -4.96
CA ALA A 73 -6.86 7.58 -4.72
C ALA A 73 -6.74 6.88 -3.36
N LYS A 74 -5.62 6.22 -3.08
CA LYS A 74 -5.37 5.53 -1.82
C LYS A 74 -5.48 6.46 -0.61
N ALA A 75 -4.93 7.67 -0.68
CA ALA A 75 -5.06 8.66 0.39
C ALA A 75 -6.51 9.14 0.58
N LYS A 76 -7.28 9.32 -0.50
CA LYS A 76 -8.71 9.65 -0.42
C LYS A 76 -9.50 8.53 0.27
N TRP A 77 -9.25 7.29 -0.12
CA TRP A 77 -9.94 6.12 0.42
C TRP A 77 -9.52 5.80 1.85
N GLY A 78 -8.24 5.96 2.20
CA GLY A 78 -7.75 5.79 3.57
C GLY A 78 -8.37 6.77 4.58
N LYS A 79 -8.84 7.93 4.11
CA LYS A 79 -9.64 8.86 4.95
C LYS A 79 -11.07 8.36 5.19
N GLN A 80 -11.62 7.62 4.23
CA GLN A 80 -13.00 7.13 4.29
C GLN A 80 -13.09 5.80 5.04
N ASP A 81 -12.17 4.89 4.77
CA ASP A 81 -12.12 3.55 5.36
C ASP A 81 -10.65 3.11 5.48
N VAL A 82 -10.06 3.34 6.65
CA VAL A 82 -8.67 2.99 6.92
C VAL A 82 -8.47 1.49 7.10
N LEU A 83 -9.47 0.79 7.64
CA LEU A 83 -9.39 -0.64 7.92
C LEU A 83 -9.37 -1.44 6.62
N ALA A 84 -10.18 -1.06 5.63
CA ALA A 84 -10.11 -1.65 4.30
C ALA A 84 -8.74 -1.43 3.64
N MET A 85 -8.07 -0.29 3.89
CA MET A 85 -6.73 -0.02 3.35
C MET A 85 -5.63 -0.81 4.06
N LEU A 86 -5.77 -1.07 5.37
CA LEU A 86 -4.79 -1.82 6.18
C LEU A 86 -5.00 -3.33 6.15
N SER A 87 -6.22 -3.78 5.87
CA SER A 87 -6.62 -5.19 5.75
C SER A 87 -7.44 -5.41 4.47
N PRO A 88 -6.82 -5.21 3.29
CA PRO A 88 -7.51 -5.27 2.01
C PRO A 88 -8.04 -6.67 1.69
N SER A 89 -9.30 -6.74 1.27
CA SER A 89 -9.96 -8.00 0.88
C SER A 89 -9.65 -8.44 -0.56
N TRP A 90 -9.03 -7.57 -1.35
CA TRP A 90 -8.78 -7.76 -2.78
C TRP A 90 -7.37 -8.24 -3.12
N ILE A 91 -6.52 -8.46 -2.11
CA ILE A 91 -5.19 -9.05 -2.33
C ILE A 91 -5.17 -10.51 -1.88
N SER A 92 -4.24 -11.27 -2.43
CA SER A 92 -4.01 -12.64 -1.98
C SER A 92 -3.38 -12.67 -0.58
N LYS A 93 -3.58 -13.79 0.13
CA LYS A 93 -2.92 -14.03 1.43
C LYS A 93 -1.40 -14.05 1.35
N PHE A 94 -0.87 -14.39 0.18
CA PHE A 94 0.56 -14.33 -0.08
C PHE A 94 1.03 -12.88 -0.12
N GLU A 95 0.36 -12.02 -0.90
CA GLU A 95 0.69 -10.59 -0.96
C GLU A 95 0.54 -9.92 0.41
N ASP A 96 -0.54 -10.22 1.12
CA ASP A 96 -0.83 -9.74 2.48
C ASP A 96 0.32 -10.05 3.45
N ALA A 97 0.90 -11.25 3.38
CA ALA A 97 2.02 -11.65 4.24
C ALA A 97 3.31 -10.85 3.99
N PHE A 98 3.45 -10.19 2.83
CA PHE A 98 4.59 -9.33 2.49
C PHE A 98 4.26 -7.83 2.52
N LEU A 99 3.03 -7.46 2.87
CA LEU A 99 2.70 -6.06 3.08
C LEU A 99 3.32 -5.55 4.38
N TRP A 100 3.88 -4.34 4.29
CA TRP A 100 4.04 -3.44 5.41
C TRP A 100 2.73 -2.64 5.59
N ILE A 101 2.76 -1.54 6.35
CA ILE A 101 1.60 -0.73 6.73
C ILE A 101 0.78 -0.29 5.50
N GLY A 102 -0.29 -1.04 5.22
CA GLY A 102 -1.19 -0.84 4.09
C GLY A 102 -0.54 -0.99 2.70
N GLY A 103 0.67 -1.52 2.55
CA GLY A 103 1.37 -1.54 1.27
C GLY A 103 2.80 -2.11 1.33
N TRP A 104 3.51 -2.10 0.19
CA TRP A 104 4.91 -2.53 0.14
C TRP A 104 5.84 -1.56 0.88
N ARG A 105 6.97 -2.06 1.38
CA ARG A 105 7.97 -1.25 2.10
C ARG A 105 8.89 -0.51 1.11
N PRO A 106 8.88 0.84 1.05
CA PRO A 106 9.60 1.62 0.04
C PRO A 106 11.11 1.30 -0.12
N SER A 107 11.79 0.95 0.97
CA SER A 107 13.22 0.62 1.01
C SER A 107 13.59 -0.55 0.09
N ILE A 108 12.64 -1.44 -0.20
CA ILE A 108 12.82 -2.56 -1.14
C ILE A 108 13.19 -2.07 -2.55
N ALA A 109 12.71 -0.91 -2.99
CA ALA A 109 13.05 -0.36 -4.31
C ALA A 109 14.55 -0.06 -4.43
N PHE A 110 15.19 0.42 -3.36
CA PHE A 110 16.63 0.67 -3.36
C PHE A 110 17.43 -0.63 -3.38
N HIS A 111 16.97 -1.66 -2.66
CA HIS A 111 17.59 -2.98 -2.72
C HIS A 111 17.56 -3.53 -4.16
N LEU A 112 16.40 -3.47 -4.82
CA LEU A 112 16.28 -3.89 -6.22
C LEU A 112 17.18 -3.07 -7.15
N LEU A 113 17.24 -1.74 -6.95
CA LEU A 113 18.10 -0.85 -7.72
C LEU A 113 19.58 -1.24 -7.58
N TYR A 114 20.10 -1.34 -6.36
CA TYR A 114 21.51 -1.69 -6.16
C TYR A 114 21.84 -3.10 -6.62
N SER A 115 20.96 -4.08 -6.39
CA SER A 115 21.16 -5.44 -6.89
C SER A 115 21.24 -5.45 -8.42
N LYS A 116 20.34 -4.72 -9.09
CA LYS A 116 20.32 -4.66 -10.56
C LYS A 116 21.52 -3.88 -11.11
N SER A 117 21.84 -2.72 -10.54
CA SER A 117 23.02 -1.91 -10.88
C SER A 117 24.31 -2.71 -10.69
N GLY A 118 24.47 -3.41 -9.57
CA GLY A 118 25.64 -4.23 -9.29
C GLY A 118 25.81 -5.35 -10.31
N MET A 119 24.74 -6.09 -10.61
CA MET A 119 24.79 -7.12 -11.66
C MET A 119 25.17 -6.57 -13.03
N GLN A 120 24.68 -5.39 -13.42
CA GLN A 120 25.00 -4.77 -14.70
C GLN A 120 26.43 -4.21 -14.74
N LEU A 121 26.89 -3.62 -13.63
CA LEU A 121 28.26 -3.17 -13.46
C LEU A 121 29.25 -4.33 -13.59
N GLU A 122 28.96 -5.47 -12.94
CA GLU A 122 29.81 -6.66 -12.99
C GLU A 122 29.88 -7.26 -14.40
N ASP A 123 28.75 -7.34 -15.11
CA ASP A 123 28.69 -7.84 -16.49
C ASP A 123 29.49 -6.98 -17.47
N GLN A 124 29.69 -5.69 -17.16
CA GLN A 124 30.22 -4.69 -18.10
C GLN A 124 31.45 -3.93 -17.61
N LEU A 125 32.10 -4.42 -16.56
CA LEU A 125 33.21 -3.73 -15.90
C LEU A 125 34.34 -3.38 -16.87
N ASP A 126 34.70 -4.30 -17.76
CA ASP A 126 35.77 -4.11 -18.75
C ASP A 126 35.43 -3.01 -19.77
N GLU A 127 34.18 -2.96 -20.24
CA GLU A 127 33.71 -1.96 -21.21
C GLU A 127 33.58 -0.59 -20.56
N LEU A 128 33.11 -0.54 -19.31
CA LEU A 128 33.04 0.70 -18.52
C LEU A 128 34.43 1.30 -18.28
N ILE A 129 35.44 0.49 -17.91
CA ILE A 129 36.83 0.94 -17.73
C ILE A 129 37.39 1.51 -19.03
N ARG A 130 36.95 0.99 -20.18
CA ARG A 130 37.34 1.49 -21.52
C ARG A 130 36.51 2.70 -21.96
N GLY A 131 35.60 3.19 -21.12
CA GLY A 131 34.75 4.36 -21.38
C GLY A 131 33.54 4.08 -22.27
N MET A 132 33.19 2.81 -22.50
CA MET A 132 32.08 2.38 -23.34
C MET A 132 30.87 1.98 -22.48
N GLY A 133 30.30 2.95 -21.78
CA GLY A 133 29.06 2.76 -21.02
C GLY A 133 27.88 2.45 -21.94
N ARG A 134 26.96 1.61 -21.48
CA ARG A 134 25.76 1.18 -22.22
C ARG A 134 24.54 2.08 -22.03
N GLY A 135 24.62 3.04 -21.13
CA GLY A 135 23.49 3.85 -20.67
C GLY A 135 22.51 3.07 -19.79
N ASP A 136 22.96 2.01 -19.09
CA ASP A 136 22.12 1.23 -18.18
C ASP A 136 22.37 1.55 -16.69
N LEU A 137 21.80 0.78 -15.76
CA LEU A 137 21.93 1.06 -14.32
C LEU A 137 23.33 0.74 -13.75
N GLY A 138 24.22 0.11 -14.52
CA GLY A 138 25.64 -0.05 -14.19
C GLY A 138 26.44 1.23 -14.40
N ASP A 139 25.95 2.15 -15.25
CA ASP A 139 26.63 3.41 -15.61
C ASP A 139 26.25 4.58 -14.70
N LEU A 140 25.67 4.32 -13.53
CA LEU A 140 25.27 5.37 -12.60
C LEU A 140 26.48 6.16 -12.12
N SER A 141 26.45 7.47 -12.37
CA SER A 141 27.51 8.37 -11.93
C SER A 141 27.59 8.46 -10.40
N PRO A 142 28.75 8.82 -9.83
CA PRO A 142 28.90 9.00 -8.38
C PRO A 142 27.91 10.01 -7.78
N THR A 143 27.55 11.06 -8.54
CA THR A 143 26.56 12.06 -8.09
C THR A 143 25.15 11.50 -8.07
N GLN A 144 24.77 10.66 -9.05
CA GLN A 144 23.49 9.94 -9.04
C GLN A 144 23.43 8.96 -7.87
N LEU A 145 24.48 8.18 -7.63
CA LEU A 145 24.56 7.25 -6.49
C LEU A 145 24.44 7.98 -5.14
N SER A 146 25.10 9.14 -5.00
CA SER A 146 24.97 9.98 -3.81
C SER A 146 23.53 10.43 -3.57
N ARG A 147 22.84 10.91 -4.61
CA ARG A 147 21.42 11.31 -4.53
C ARG A 147 20.49 10.15 -4.18
N ILE A 148 20.76 8.97 -4.74
CA ILE A 148 20.01 7.73 -4.44
C ILE A 148 20.22 7.36 -2.96
N ASN A 149 21.45 7.40 -2.47
CA ASN A 149 21.79 7.08 -1.08
C ASN A 149 21.17 8.08 -0.07
N GLU A 150 21.15 9.37 -0.41
CA GLU A 150 20.46 10.39 0.38
C GLU A 150 18.96 10.09 0.47
N LEU A 151 18.32 9.80 -0.67
CA LEU A 151 16.91 9.46 -0.73
C LEU A 151 16.60 8.17 0.05
N GLN A 152 17.46 7.15 -0.05
CA GLN A 152 17.34 5.91 0.72
C GLN A 152 17.41 6.18 2.22
N THR A 153 18.39 6.99 2.67
CA THR A 153 18.55 7.36 4.08
C THR A 153 17.32 8.08 4.61
N LYS A 154 16.80 9.03 3.83
CA LYS A 154 15.54 9.74 4.14
C LYS A 154 14.37 8.76 4.26
N THR A 155 14.23 7.85 3.29
CA THR A 155 13.16 6.86 3.24
C THR A 155 13.19 5.93 4.45
N ILE A 156 14.35 5.37 4.79
CA ILE A 156 14.51 4.48 5.95
C ILE A 156 14.16 5.19 7.26
N ARG A 157 14.55 6.45 7.42
CA ARG A 157 14.19 7.25 8.59
C ARG A 157 12.67 7.41 8.72
N GLU A 158 11.98 7.74 7.61
CA GLU A 158 10.53 7.90 7.59
C GLU A 158 9.80 6.57 7.84
N GLU A 159 10.26 5.47 7.23
CA GLU A 159 9.73 4.13 7.50
C GLU A 159 9.86 3.73 8.98
N LYS A 160 11.02 4.01 9.60
CA LYS A 160 11.24 3.74 11.01
C LYS A 160 10.25 4.52 11.87
N GLU A 161 10.08 5.81 11.58
CA GLU A 161 9.15 6.65 12.33
C GLU A 161 7.70 6.18 12.19
N ILE A 162 7.26 5.79 10.99
CA ILE A 162 5.92 5.25 10.76
C ILE A 162 5.75 3.90 11.48
N SER A 163 6.77 3.04 11.45
CA SER A 163 6.74 1.74 12.15
C SER A 163 6.66 1.91 13.67
N GLU A 164 7.40 2.86 14.24
CA GLU A 164 7.34 3.19 15.66
C GLU A 164 5.97 3.76 16.07
N LYS A 165 5.37 4.61 15.22
CA LYS A 165 4.00 5.12 15.46
C LYS A 165 2.97 3.99 15.43
N MET A 166 3.07 3.08 14.47
CA MET A 166 2.19 1.90 14.41
C MET A 166 2.33 1.01 15.63
N ALA A 167 3.56 0.72 16.07
CA ALA A 167 3.78 -0.07 17.28
C ALA A 167 3.16 0.58 18.53
N LYS A 168 3.40 1.89 18.74
CA LYS A 168 2.78 2.65 19.85
C LYS A 168 1.25 2.63 19.78
N HIS A 169 0.70 2.73 18.57
CA HIS A 169 -0.75 2.70 18.38
C HIS A 169 -1.34 1.31 18.70
N GLN A 170 -0.66 0.23 18.28
CA GLN A 170 -1.04 -1.14 18.64
C GLN A 170 -1.00 -1.38 20.15
N GLU A 171 0.00 -0.85 20.86
CA GLU A 171 0.06 -0.90 22.33
C GLU A 171 -1.11 -0.17 23.00
N SER A 172 -1.58 0.93 22.38
CA SER A 172 -2.69 1.73 22.90
C SER A 172 -4.05 1.02 22.90
N VAL A 173 -4.17 -0.14 22.26
CA VAL A 173 -5.40 -0.96 22.26
C VAL A 173 -5.66 -1.54 23.66
N ALA A 174 -4.63 -1.72 24.49
CA ALA A 174 -4.77 -2.21 25.87
C ALA A 174 -4.84 -1.07 26.89
N ASP A 175 -5.70 -0.07 26.67
CA ASP A 175 -5.85 1.08 27.57
C ASP A 175 -6.95 0.90 28.63
N SER A 176 -7.09 1.87 29.53
CA SER A 176 -8.10 1.85 30.61
C SER A 176 -9.52 1.71 30.05
N SER A 177 -9.82 2.34 28.91
CA SER A 177 -11.16 2.30 28.33
C SER A 177 -11.54 0.89 27.92
N MET A 178 -10.62 0.15 27.29
CA MET A 178 -10.85 -1.24 26.90
C MET A 178 -10.94 -2.18 28.11
N VAL A 179 -10.19 -1.91 29.17
CA VAL A 179 -10.28 -2.68 30.44
C VAL A 179 -11.63 -2.45 31.13
N GLU A 180 -12.09 -1.21 31.21
CA GLU A 180 -13.39 -0.85 31.77
C GLU A 180 -14.53 -1.51 31.00
N LEU A 181 -14.47 -1.45 29.66
CA LEU A 181 -15.42 -2.15 28.78
C LEU A 181 -15.42 -3.66 29.03
N SER A 182 -14.24 -4.29 29.13
CA SER A 182 -14.13 -5.72 29.43
C SER A 182 -14.74 -6.08 30.80
N HIS A 183 -14.56 -5.25 31.81
CA HIS A 183 -15.14 -5.46 33.14
C HIS A 183 -16.66 -5.34 33.09
N LEU A 184 -17.18 -4.32 32.39
CA LEU A 184 -18.62 -4.11 32.23
C LEU A 184 -19.30 -5.30 31.53
N VAL A 185 -18.73 -5.79 30.42
CA VAL A 185 -19.24 -6.96 29.70
C VAL A 185 -19.25 -8.20 30.59
N SER A 186 -18.20 -8.40 31.40
CA SER A 186 -18.10 -9.53 32.33
C SER A 186 -19.18 -9.48 33.42
N GLU A 187 -19.46 -8.28 33.95
CA GLU A 187 -20.52 -8.08 34.96
C GLU A 187 -21.93 -8.31 34.39
N MET A 188 -22.19 -7.90 33.14
CA MET A 188 -23.47 -8.16 32.48
C MET A 188 -23.72 -9.66 32.27
N MET A 189 -22.72 -10.39 31.77
CA MET A 189 -22.80 -11.85 31.62
C MET A 189 -23.13 -12.55 32.95
N ARG A 190 -22.70 -11.95 34.06
CA ARG A 190 -22.96 -12.47 35.41
C ARG A 190 -24.35 -12.10 35.95
N LYS A 191 -24.92 -10.97 35.53
CA LYS A 191 -26.24 -10.48 35.98
C LYS A 191 -27.40 -10.92 35.09
N GLY A 192 -27.15 -11.33 33.84
CA GLY A 192 -28.20 -11.76 32.91
C GLY A 192 -29.08 -10.61 32.40
N ASP A 193 -28.59 -9.37 32.46
CA ASP A 193 -29.29 -8.19 31.95
C ASP A 193 -29.02 -8.01 30.45
N GLU A 194 -30.06 -8.12 29.63
CA GLU A 194 -30.02 -7.83 28.18
C GLU A 194 -30.41 -6.36 27.85
N ASP A 195 -31.00 -5.64 28.81
CA ASP A 195 -31.59 -4.30 28.58
C ASP A 195 -30.56 -3.14 28.59
N GLY A 196 -29.33 -3.41 29.06
CA GLY A 196 -28.20 -2.48 29.05
C GLY A 196 -27.29 -2.58 27.81
N VAL A 197 -27.68 -3.34 26.78
CA VAL A 197 -26.76 -3.63 25.66
C VAL A 197 -26.51 -2.41 24.75
N ASP A 198 -27.49 -1.52 24.59
CA ASP A 198 -27.38 -0.39 23.65
C ASP A 198 -26.48 0.75 24.14
N VAL A 199 -26.54 1.14 25.42
CA VAL A 199 -25.70 2.22 25.98
C VAL A 199 -24.21 1.81 26.01
N GLU A 200 -23.95 0.52 26.16
CA GLU A 200 -22.62 -0.07 26.22
C GLU A 200 -22.04 -0.22 24.81
N LYS A 201 -22.89 -0.47 23.81
CA LYS A 201 -22.50 -0.49 22.39
C LYS A 201 -21.98 0.87 21.94
N ASP A 202 -22.64 1.96 22.33
CA ASP A 202 -22.19 3.33 22.01
C ASP A 202 -20.81 3.65 22.61
N LYS A 203 -20.53 3.14 23.82
CA LYS A 203 -19.21 3.30 24.48
C LYS A 203 -18.12 2.51 23.77
N VAL A 204 -18.42 1.27 23.34
CA VAL A 204 -17.49 0.46 22.55
C VAL A 204 -17.21 1.15 21.21
N GLU A 205 -18.24 1.65 20.53
CA GLU A 205 -18.13 2.35 19.26
C GLU A 205 -17.25 3.59 19.39
N SER A 206 -17.50 4.44 20.39
CA SER A 206 -16.69 5.63 20.66
C SER A 206 -15.21 5.30 20.94
N ALA A 207 -14.94 4.22 21.69
CA ALA A 207 -13.58 3.78 21.96
C ALA A 207 -12.87 3.28 20.69
N MET A 208 -13.58 2.53 19.85
CA MET A 208 -13.08 2.01 18.57
C MET A 208 -12.81 3.12 17.55
N GLU A 209 -13.69 4.12 17.45
CA GLU A 209 -13.52 5.28 16.57
C GLU A 209 -12.22 6.03 16.87
N SER A 210 -11.90 6.24 18.15
CA SER A 210 -10.64 6.88 18.55
C SER A 210 -9.41 6.09 18.11
N LYS A 211 -9.48 4.76 18.11
CA LYS A 211 -8.38 3.91 17.59
C LYS A 211 -8.30 3.98 16.07
N GLU A 212 -9.44 3.91 15.40
CA GLU A 212 -9.49 4.04 13.94
C GLU A 212 -8.89 5.37 13.46
N GLU A 213 -9.15 6.47 14.16
CA GLU A 213 -8.56 7.78 13.82
C GLU A 213 -7.04 7.77 13.93
N GLY A 214 -6.47 7.13 14.96
CA GLY A 214 -5.02 6.97 15.07
C GLY A 214 -4.42 6.15 13.92
N LEU A 215 -5.14 5.15 13.39
CA LEU A 215 -4.73 4.44 12.18
C LEU A 215 -4.76 5.36 10.94
N LYS A 216 -5.76 6.24 10.81
CA LYS A 216 -5.85 7.22 9.72
C LYS A 216 -4.65 8.16 9.72
N GLU A 217 -4.28 8.69 10.88
CA GLU A 217 -3.10 9.56 11.02
C GLU A 217 -1.79 8.89 10.59
N ILE A 218 -1.66 7.59 10.85
CA ILE A 218 -0.46 6.82 10.48
C ILE A 218 -0.42 6.54 8.98
N LEU A 219 -1.56 6.18 8.38
CA LEU A 219 -1.66 5.84 6.96
C LEU A 219 -1.51 7.06 6.03
N LEU A 220 -1.96 8.24 6.47
CA LEU A 220 -2.04 9.46 5.64
C LEU A 220 -0.82 10.37 5.72
N ARG A 221 0.25 9.90 6.36
CA ARG A 221 1.48 10.65 6.58
C ARG A 221 2.46 10.51 5.41
#